data_AF-A0A0B1SEN8-F1
#
_entry.id   AF-A0A0B1SEN8-F1
#
_cell.length_a   1.000
_cell.length_b   1.000
_cell.length_c   1.000
_cell.angle_alpha   90.00
_cell.angle_beta   90.00
_cell.angle_gamma   90.00
#
_symmetry.space_group_name_H-M   'P 1'
#
loop_
_entity.id
_entity.type
_entity.pdbx_description
1 polymer ?
#
loop_
_entity_poly.entity_id
_entity_poly.type
_entity_poly.pdbx_seq_one_letter_code
_entity_poly.pdbx_strand_id
1 'polypeptide(L)'
;MISMYKTSFDGRTYFVYWLPDPKVFGVCNGVNEIYELAISEKDRADFVNVSETILPTIWRENMCNKAFILSDISSNSHCTIRFGTKKYLELAVNSDPSRMTFIMEEMLKCIETLSADQEKQKQQKKKPAAIVPVKRRKTPRNAGIKWDEE
;
A
#
# COMPACT_ATOMS: atom_id res chain seq x y z
N MET A 1 -0.82 8.66 -1.64
CA MET A 1 -0.38 8.08 -0.37
C MET A 1 0.94 7.38 -0.60
N ILE A 2 1.96 7.77 0.16
CA ILE A 2 3.27 7.12 0.13
C ILE A 2 3.12 5.64 0.50
N SER A 3 3.87 4.77 -0.18
CA SER A 3 3.98 3.35 0.16
C SER A 3 5.39 3.09 0.66
N MET A 4 5.56 2.37 1.77
CA MET A 4 6.89 2.07 2.31
C MET A 4 6.91 0.75 3.05
N TYR A 5 8.07 0.09 3.03
CA TYR A 5 8.34 -1.04 3.90
C TYR A 5 9.79 -1.04 4.38
N LYS A 6 9.98 -1.61 5.57
CA LYS A 6 11.29 -1.88 6.16
C LYS A 6 11.96 -3.07 5.47
N THR A 7 13.25 -2.93 5.20
CA THR A 7 14.16 -3.97 4.71
C THR A 7 15.52 -3.84 5.42
N SER A 8 16.46 -4.74 5.11
CA SER A 8 17.82 -4.69 5.64
C SER A 8 18.84 -5.03 4.56
N PHE A 9 19.99 -4.36 4.62
CA PHE A 9 21.15 -4.64 3.75
C PHE A 9 22.42 -4.52 4.60
N ASP A 10 23.31 -5.50 4.50
CA ASP A 10 24.57 -5.56 5.26
C ASP A 10 24.41 -5.27 6.78
N GLY A 11 23.39 -5.89 7.40
CA GLY A 11 23.07 -5.69 8.82
C GLY A 11 22.45 -4.34 9.19
N ARG A 12 22.31 -3.40 8.26
CA ARG A 12 21.69 -2.09 8.47
C ARG A 12 20.23 -2.09 8.05
N THR A 13 19.42 -1.26 8.71
CA THR A 13 18.00 -1.09 8.40
C THR A 13 17.81 -0.01 7.34
N TYR A 14 16.98 -0.30 6.34
CA TYR A 14 16.58 0.63 5.30
C TYR A 14 15.06 0.58 5.08
N PHE A 15 14.54 1.61 4.43
CA PHE A 15 13.14 1.74 4.05
C PHE A 15 13.04 2.00 2.56
N VAL A 16 12.40 1.09 1.83
CA VAL A 16 12.06 1.29 0.42
C VAL A 16 10.73 2.01 0.37
N TYR A 17 10.62 3.07 -0.43
CA TYR A 17 9.41 3.85 -0.54
C TYR A 17 9.06 4.27 -1.97
N TRP A 18 7.78 4.50 -2.19
CA TRP A 18 7.22 5.02 -3.43
C TRP A 18 6.34 6.24 -3.14
N LEU A 19 6.68 7.36 -3.77
CA LEU A 19 5.92 8.60 -3.79
C LEU A 19 5.17 8.71 -5.12
N PRO A 20 3.83 8.50 -5.15
CA PRO A 20 3.05 8.55 -6.38
C PRO A 20 3.05 9.93 -7.05
N ASP A 21 3.20 10.97 -6.26
CA ASP A 21 3.42 12.35 -6.66
C ASP A 21 4.56 12.86 -5.76
N PRO A 22 5.77 13.14 -6.29
CA PRO A 22 6.13 13.47 -7.68
C PRO A 22 6.65 12.29 -8.53
N LYS A 23 6.16 11.06 -8.34
CA LYS A 23 6.62 9.84 -9.05
C LYS A 23 8.08 9.46 -8.76
N VAL A 24 8.42 9.42 -7.47
CA VAL A 24 9.77 9.11 -7.00
C VAL A 24 9.81 7.76 -6.29
N PHE A 25 10.77 6.94 -6.69
CA PHE A 25 11.11 5.69 -6.03
C PHE A 25 12.40 5.87 -5.24
N GLY A 26 12.42 5.43 -3.99
CA GLY A 26 13.49 5.79 -3.08
C GLY A 26 13.81 4.76 -2.01
N VAL A 27 14.99 4.93 -1.43
CA VAL A 27 15.50 4.16 -0.29
C VAL A 27 16.09 5.13 0.72
N CYS A 28 15.75 4.99 2.00
CA CYS A 28 16.37 5.77 3.05
C CYS A 28 16.71 4.93 4.28
N ASN A 29 17.66 5.40 5.10
CA ASN A 29 17.99 4.76 6.38
C ASN A 29 17.19 5.33 7.58
N GLY A 30 16.33 6.32 7.33
CA GLY A 30 15.56 7.01 8.37
C GLY A 30 16.35 8.04 9.19
N VAL A 31 17.60 8.32 8.83
CA VAL A 31 18.48 9.27 9.53
C VAL A 31 18.96 10.36 8.57
N ASN A 32 19.81 10.01 7.61
CA ASN A 32 20.48 10.97 6.72
C ASN A 32 20.90 10.40 5.35
N GLU A 33 20.78 9.08 5.13
CA GLU A 33 21.07 8.48 3.83
C GLU A 33 19.76 8.33 3.06
N ILE A 34 19.71 8.95 1.89
CA ILE A 34 18.57 8.92 0.98
C ILE A 34 19.09 8.69 -0.43
N TYR A 35 18.48 7.76 -1.14
CA TYR A 35 18.73 7.47 -2.55
C TYR A 35 17.40 7.53 -3.28
N GLU A 36 17.33 8.25 -4.40
CA GLU A 36 16.09 8.46 -5.14
C GLU A 36 16.29 8.37 -6.65
N LEU A 37 15.21 8.00 -7.33
CA LEU A 37 15.06 8.06 -8.77
C LEU A 37 13.66 8.60 -9.08
N ALA A 38 13.60 9.72 -9.80
CA ALA A 38 12.38 10.12 -10.49
C ALA A 38 12.21 9.20 -11.70
N ILE A 39 11.10 8.46 -11.75
CA ILE A 39 10.90 7.41 -12.75
C ILE A 39 9.58 7.62 -13.47
N SER A 40 9.61 7.56 -14.81
CA SER A 40 8.42 7.71 -15.63
C SER A 40 7.48 6.50 -15.48
N GLU A 41 6.22 6.65 -15.88
CA GLU A 41 5.27 5.53 -15.88
C GLU A 41 5.73 4.43 -16.84
N LYS A 42 6.24 4.81 -18.00
CA LYS A 42 6.81 3.89 -18.99
C LYS A 42 7.98 3.09 -18.40
N ASP A 43 8.97 3.77 -17.82
CA ASP A 43 10.14 3.08 -17.27
C ASP A 43 9.77 2.19 -16.08
N ARG A 44 8.78 2.58 -15.28
CA ARG A 44 8.21 1.71 -14.24
C ARG A 44 7.55 0.47 -14.82
N ALA A 45 6.72 0.63 -15.84
CA ALA A 45 6.02 -0.45 -16.52
C ALA A 45 7.04 -1.45 -17.11
N ASP A 46 8.06 -0.93 -17.76
CA ASP A 46 9.19 -1.70 -18.30
C ASP A 46 9.96 -2.39 -17.18
N PHE A 47 10.22 -1.72 -16.05
CA PHE A 47 10.92 -2.30 -14.91
C PHE A 47 10.18 -3.49 -14.29
N VAL A 48 8.86 -3.41 -14.13
CA VAL A 48 8.08 -4.55 -13.57
C VAL A 48 7.50 -5.49 -14.63
N ASN A 49 7.82 -5.26 -15.91
CA ASN A 49 7.39 -6.09 -17.04
C ASN A 49 5.88 -6.16 -17.26
N VAL A 50 5.18 -5.03 -17.17
CA VAL A 50 3.73 -4.96 -17.36
C VAL A 50 3.35 -3.78 -18.24
N SER A 51 2.10 -3.72 -18.71
CA SER A 51 1.59 -2.53 -19.40
C SER A 51 1.28 -1.40 -18.41
N GLU A 52 1.35 -0.16 -18.89
CA GLU A 52 1.00 1.04 -18.11
C GLU A 52 -0.43 0.98 -17.54
N THR A 53 -1.35 0.31 -18.23
CA THR A 53 -2.75 0.16 -17.83
C THR A 53 -2.94 -0.59 -16.50
N ILE A 54 -2.09 -1.59 -16.21
CA ILE A 54 -2.18 -2.40 -14.98
C ILE A 54 -1.08 -2.04 -13.97
N LEU A 55 -0.13 -1.19 -14.37
CA LEU A 55 1.01 -0.77 -13.55
C LEU A 55 0.61 -0.29 -12.15
N PRO A 56 -0.43 0.55 -11.94
CA PRO A 56 -0.78 1.01 -10.60
C PRO A 56 -1.13 -0.12 -9.63
N THR A 57 -1.78 -1.18 -10.12
CA THR A 57 -2.16 -2.36 -9.31
C THR A 57 -0.93 -3.21 -9.01
N ILE A 58 -0.18 -3.58 -10.05
CA ILE A 58 1.01 -4.43 -9.92
C ILE A 58 2.09 -3.78 -9.07
N TRP A 59 2.31 -2.47 -9.23
CA TRP A 59 3.29 -1.75 -8.43
C TRP A 59 2.93 -1.73 -6.94
N ARG A 60 1.65 -1.53 -6.63
CA ARG A 60 1.14 -1.57 -5.25
C ARG A 60 1.33 -2.95 -4.64
N GLU A 61 0.96 -4.01 -5.37
CA GLU A 61 1.17 -5.39 -4.94
C GLU A 61 2.64 -5.68 -4.69
N ASN A 62 3.54 -5.25 -5.57
CA ASN A 62 4.98 -5.40 -5.40
C ASN A 62 5.52 -4.67 -4.16
N MET A 63 5.01 -3.46 -3.88
CA MET A 63 5.34 -2.74 -2.64
C MET A 63 4.83 -3.49 -1.39
N CYS A 64 3.58 -3.99 -1.42
CA CYS A 64 3.02 -4.77 -0.31
C CYS A 64 3.78 -6.08 -0.06
N ASN A 65 4.17 -6.76 -1.13
CA ASN A 65 4.91 -8.02 -1.10
C ASN A 65 6.41 -7.84 -0.86
N LYS A 66 6.89 -6.59 -0.72
CA LYS A 66 8.31 -6.26 -0.54
C LYS A 66 9.20 -6.83 -1.64
N ALA A 67 8.71 -6.81 -2.89
CA ALA A 67 9.34 -7.47 -4.02
C ALA A 67 10.63 -6.79 -4.52
N PHE A 68 10.89 -5.55 -4.10
CA PHE A 68 12.09 -4.80 -4.48
C PHE A 68 13.20 -5.02 -3.45
N ILE A 69 14.34 -5.52 -3.90
CA ILE A 69 15.43 -5.99 -3.04
C ILE A 69 16.64 -5.07 -3.22
N LEU A 70 17.22 -4.61 -2.12
CA LEU A 70 18.50 -3.89 -2.15
C LEU A 70 19.61 -4.87 -2.53
N SER A 71 20.30 -4.61 -3.64
CA SER A 71 21.39 -5.47 -4.12
C SER A 71 22.77 -4.86 -3.92
N ASP A 72 22.87 -3.52 -3.91
CA ASP A 72 24.12 -2.82 -3.65
C ASP A 72 23.85 -1.44 -3.04
N ILE A 73 24.73 -0.99 -2.16
CA ILE A 73 24.69 0.36 -1.57
C ILE A 73 26.13 0.85 -1.45
N SER A 74 26.46 1.86 -2.26
CA SER A 74 27.70 2.60 -2.12
C SER A 74 27.43 3.92 -1.40
N SER A 75 27.93 4.04 -0.17
CA SER A 75 27.85 5.29 0.60
C SER A 75 28.33 6.47 -0.25
N ASN A 76 27.51 7.51 -0.36
CA ASN A 76 27.75 8.74 -1.12
C ASN A 76 27.80 8.60 -2.65
N SER A 77 27.38 7.47 -3.23
CA SER A 77 27.30 7.31 -4.69
C SER A 77 25.91 6.90 -5.15
N HIS A 78 25.49 5.67 -4.86
CA HIS A 78 24.26 5.12 -5.40
C HIS A 78 23.74 3.95 -4.56
N CYS A 79 22.49 3.60 -4.81
CA CYS A 79 21.83 2.41 -4.29
C CYS A 79 21.21 1.65 -5.47
N THR A 80 21.43 0.35 -5.53
CA THR A 80 20.86 -0.50 -6.59
C THR A 80 19.72 -1.34 -6.03
N ILE A 81 18.56 -1.21 -6.65
CA ILE A 81 17.38 -2.01 -6.37
C ILE A 81 17.19 -3.04 -7.48
N ARG A 82 17.03 -4.30 -7.08
CA ARG A 82 16.69 -5.41 -7.97
C ARG A 82 15.20 -5.74 -7.90
N PHE A 83 14.61 -6.02 -9.06
CA PHE A 83 13.31 -6.65 -9.20
C PHE A 83 13.44 -7.96 -9.99
N GLY A 84 13.01 -9.07 -9.38
CA GLY A 84 13.21 -10.41 -9.97
C GLY A 84 14.69 -10.77 -10.11
N THR A 85 15.08 -11.38 -11.24
CA THR A 85 16.44 -11.91 -11.45
C THR A 85 17.35 -11.06 -12.34
N LYS A 86 16.79 -10.17 -13.16
CA LYS A 86 17.54 -9.49 -14.23
C LYS A 86 17.41 -7.97 -14.26
N LYS A 87 16.42 -7.40 -13.58
CA LYS A 87 16.11 -5.97 -13.70
C LYS A 87 16.62 -5.22 -12.48
N TYR A 88 17.30 -4.12 -12.73
CA TYR A 88 17.91 -3.28 -11.72
C TYR A 88 17.56 -1.81 -11.98
N LEU A 89 17.39 -1.04 -10.91
CA LEU A 89 17.34 0.41 -10.93
C LEU A 89 18.47 0.93 -10.06
N GLU A 90 19.20 1.91 -10.58
CA GLU A 90 20.20 2.65 -9.82
C GLU A 90 19.56 3.97 -9.35
N LEU A 91 19.67 4.22 -8.04
CA LEU A 91 19.12 5.39 -7.38
C LEU A 91 20.30 6.28 -6.95
N ALA A 92 20.24 7.55 -7.31
CA ALA A 92 21.28 8.52 -6.97
C ALA A 92 21.10 9.02 -5.53
N VAL A 93 22.20 9.41 -4.89
CA VAL A 93 22.15 10.06 -3.58
C VAL A 93 21.34 11.36 -3.67
N ASN A 94 20.41 11.53 -2.73
CA ASN A 94 19.76 12.81 -2.50
C ASN A 94 20.39 13.49 -1.28
N SER A 95 21.03 14.64 -1.49
CA SER A 95 21.72 15.42 -0.46
C SER A 95 20.91 16.58 0.10
N ASP A 96 19.64 16.72 -0.28
CA ASP A 96 18.77 17.77 0.27
C ASP A 96 18.48 17.49 1.76
N PRO A 97 18.92 18.38 2.68
CA PRO A 97 18.76 18.17 4.12
C PRO A 97 17.30 18.18 4.57
N SER A 98 16.38 18.76 3.78
CA SER A 98 14.95 18.78 4.08
C SER A 98 14.21 17.50 3.66
N ARG A 99 14.87 16.66 2.85
CA ARG A 99 14.20 15.53 2.19
C ARG A 99 13.74 14.46 3.16
N MET A 100 14.52 14.18 4.21
CA MET A 100 14.13 13.21 5.24
C MET A 100 12.86 13.66 5.97
N THR A 101 12.81 14.94 6.35
CA THR A 101 11.65 15.54 7.01
C THR A 101 10.41 15.41 6.13
N PHE A 102 10.52 15.73 4.84
CA PHE A 102 9.41 15.56 3.89
C PHE A 102 8.90 14.11 3.84
N ILE A 103 9.80 13.12 3.75
CA ILE A 103 9.41 11.70 3.71
C ILE A 103 8.70 11.29 5.00
N MET A 104 9.19 11.75 6.16
CA MET A 104 8.56 11.49 7.46
C MET A 104 7.17 12.12 7.56
N GLU A 105 6.99 13.36 7.07
CA GLU A 105 5.68 14.02 7.04
C GLU A 105 4.67 13.27 6.17
N GLU A 106 5.07 12.81 4.98
CA GLU A 106 4.20 12.03 4.11
C GLU A 106 3.81 10.68 4.76
N MET A 107 4.73 10.06 5.51
CA MET A 107 4.43 8.87 6.31
C MET A 107 3.42 9.15 7.41
N LEU A 108 3.58 10.25 8.15
CA LEU A 108 2.66 10.63 9.23
C LEU A 108 1.26 10.91 8.69
N LYS A 109 1.14 11.69 7.60
CA LYS A 109 -0.16 11.95 6.93
C LYS A 109 -0.85 10.66 6.51
N CYS A 110 -0.07 9.68 6.02
CA CYS A 110 -0.58 8.36 5.68
C CYS A 110 -1.15 7.63 6.90
N ILE A 111 -0.41 7.59 8.02
CA ILE A 111 -0.84 6.96 9.27
C ILE A 111 -2.10 7.62 9.84
N GLU A 112 -2.16 8.95 9.83
CA GLU A 112 -3.31 9.73 10.31
C GLU A 112 -4.57 9.41 9.49
N THR A 113 -4.44 9.38 8.15
CA THR A 113 -5.53 9.02 7.24
C THR A 113 -6.05 7.61 7.52
N LEU A 114 -5.15 6.64 7.64
CA LEU A 114 -5.51 5.25 7.92
C LEU A 114 -6.19 5.09 9.29
N SER A 115 -5.73 5.83 10.29
CA SER A 115 -6.29 5.81 11.64
C SER A 115 -7.70 6.41 11.67
N ALA A 116 -7.91 7.56 11.02
CA ALA A 116 -9.21 8.19 10.90
C ALA A 116 -10.23 7.32 10.17
N ASP A 117 -9.81 6.62 9.11
CA ASP A 117 -10.67 5.70 8.38
C ASP A 117 -11.06 4.48 9.22
N GLN A 118 -10.14 3.95 10.04
CA GLN A 118 -10.47 2.89 11.00
C GLN A 118 -11.50 3.34 12.04
N GLU A 119 -11.40 4.57 12.55
CA GLU A 119 -12.38 5.12 13.49
C GLU A 119 -13.76 5.29 12.85
N LYS A 120 -13.83 5.81 11.63
CA LYS A 120 -15.08 5.92 10.86
C LYS A 120 -15.73 4.55 10.63
N GLN A 121 -14.94 3.54 10.28
CA GLN A 121 -15.44 2.17 10.11
C GLN A 121 -15.98 1.58 11.44
N LYS A 122 -15.32 1.85 12.58
CA LYS A 122 -15.80 1.45 13.90
C LYS A 122 -17.11 2.14 14.29
N GLN A 123 -17.30 3.40 13.91
CA GLN A 123 -18.54 4.15 14.16
C GLN A 123 -19.69 3.70 13.25
N GLN A 124 -19.43 3.38 11.99
CA GLN A 124 -20.45 2.87 11.06
C GLN A 124 -20.96 1.47 11.45
N LYS A 125 -20.10 0.59 11.97
CA LYS A 125 -20.51 -0.72 12.51
C LYS A 125 -21.38 -0.64 13.77
N LYS A 126 -21.42 0.51 14.46
CA LYS A 126 -22.22 0.74 15.68
C LYS A 126 -23.61 1.32 15.43
N LYS A 127 -23.98 1.67 14.19
CA LYS A 127 -25.36 2.09 13.91
C LYS A 127 -26.26 0.85 13.87
N PRO A 128 -27.24 0.69 14.79
CA PRO A 128 -28.22 -0.38 14.66
C PRO A 128 -28.98 -0.16 13.35
N ALA A 129 -29.16 -1.24 12.58
CA ALA A 129 -30.03 -1.22 11.42
C ALA A 129 -31.37 -0.62 11.83
N ALA A 130 -31.84 0.40 11.10
CA ALA A 130 -33.15 0.97 11.34
C ALA A 130 -34.17 -0.19 11.31
N ILE A 131 -34.81 -0.43 12.45
CA ILE A 131 -35.88 -1.41 12.58
C ILE A 131 -37.00 -0.91 11.68
N VAL A 132 -37.05 -1.40 10.45
CA VAL A 132 -38.20 -1.23 9.57
C VAL A 132 -39.38 -1.89 10.30
N PRO A 133 -40.46 -1.16 10.63
CA PRO A 133 -41.58 -1.77 11.32
C PRO A 133 -42.26 -2.75 10.37
N VAL A 134 -41.97 -4.04 10.54
CA VAL A 134 -42.67 -5.11 9.85
C VAL A 134 -44.12 -5.08 10.34
N LYS A 135 -45.04 -4.58 9.51
CA LYS A 135 -46.48 -4.75 9.74
C LYS A 135 -46.76 -6.24 9.86
N ARG A 136 -47.11 -6.71 11.07
CA ARG A 136 -47.58 -8.07 11.35
C ARG A 136 -48.71 -8.44 10.38
N ARG A 137 -48.45 -9.34 9.43
CA ARG A 137 -49.52 -10.08 8.74
C ARG A 137 -50.14 -11.03 9.76
N LYS A 138 -51.46 -10.95 9.94
CA LYS A 138 -52.24 -11.91 10.72
C LYS A 138 -52.04 -13.32 10.14
N THR A 139 -51.74 -14.29 10.99
CA THR A 139 -51.65 -15.71 10.66
C THR A 139 -53.00 -16.24 10.18
N PRO A 140 -53.06 -17.07 9.12
CA PRO A 140 -54.27 -17.81 8.80
C PRO A 140 -54.50 -18.88 9.88
N ARG A 141 -55.77 -19.08 10.22
CA ARG A 141 -56.27 -20.12 11.13
C ARG A 141 -55.97 -21.50 10.54
N ASN A 142 -55.33 -22.38 11.31
CA ASN A 142 -55.15 -23.79 10.96
C ASN A 142 -56.51 -24.45 10.67
N ALA A 143 -56.73 -24.85 9.42
CA ALA A 143 -57.70 -25.89 9.07
C ALA A 143 -56.89 -27.18 8.87
N GLY A 144 -57.18 -28.19 9.71
CA GLY A 144 -56.47 -29.46 9.72
C GLY A 144 -56.63 -30.23 8.41
N ILE A 145 -55.53 -30.80 7.93
CA ILE A 145 -55.51 -31.75 6.83
C ILE A 145 -55.66 -33.15 7.46
N LYS A 146 -56.78 -33.82 7.21
CA LYS A 146 -56.93 -35.27 7.42
C LYS A 146 -56.29 -35.98 6.24
N TRP A 147 -55.44 -36.96 6.51
CA TRP A 147 -55.02 -37.95 5.54
C TRP A 147 -55.97 -39.15 5.70
N ASP A 148 -56.66 -39.52 4.62
CA ASP A 148 -57.37 -40.79 4.54
C ASP A 148 -56.34 -41.88 4.21
N GLU A 149 -56.27 -42.90 5.07
CA GLU A 149 -55.53 -44.14 4.82
C GLU A 149 -56.42 -45.08 4.00
N GLU A 150 -55.92 -45.53 2.84
CA GLU A 150 -56.33 -46.76 2.15
C GLU A 150 -55.20 -47.80 2.26
#